data_AF-A0A6G9SPX1-F1
#
_entry.id   AF-A0A6G9SPX1-F1
#
_cell.length_a   1.000
_cell.length_b   1.000
_cell.length_c   1.000
_cell.angle_alpha   90.00
_cell.angle_beta   90.00
_cell.angle_gamma   90.00
#
_symmetry.space_group_name_H-M   'P 1'
#
loop_
_entity.id
_entity.type
_entity.pdbx_description
1 polymer ?
#
loop_
_entity_poly.entity_id
_entity_poly.type
_entity_poly.pdbx_seq_one_letter_code
_entity_poly.pdbx_strand_id
1 'polypeptide(L)'
;MYSKQRNSKAPKQFTDVNVANDKGTLRLQFSTRISQQFYGKRQAYKALGVRKDTPENQQWAEGIARRIQEDIDYQNGVNFDRN
;
A
#
# COMPACT_ATOMS: atom_id res chain seq x y z
N MET A 1 33.11 -20.25 -12.03
CA MET A 1 32.20 -20.26 -10.86
C MET A 1 31.48 -18.93 -10.79
N TYR A 2 30.17 -18.89 -11.05
CA TYR A 2 29.32 -17.72 -10.76
C TYR A 2 27.99 -18.26 -10.21
N SER A 3 27.90 -18.30 -8.89
CA SER A 3 26.66 -18.67 -8.20
C SER A 3 25.67 -17.52 -8.37
N LYS A 4 24.69 -17.68 -9.26
CA LYS A 4 23.49 -16.84 -9.28
C LYS A 4 22.72 -17.13 -7.99
N GLN A 5 22.93 -16.31 -6.96
CA GLN A 5 22.11 -16.30 -5.76
C GLN A 5 20.67 -16.00 -6.19
N ARG A 6 19.84 -17.05 -6.33
CA ARG A 6 18.39 -16.92 -6.38
C ARG A 6 18.00 -16.36 -5.02
N ASN A 7 17.80 -15.06 -4.96
CA ASN A 7 17.28 -14.36 -3.80
C ASN A 7 15.86 -14.88 -3.58
N SER A 8 15.73 -15.91 -2.76
CA SER A 8 14.47 -16.47 -2.25
C SER A 8 13.83 -15.50 -1.27
N LYS A 9 13.57 -14.28 -1.72
CA LYS A 9 12.54 -13.44 -1.11
C LYS A 9 11.23 -14.00 -1.65
N ALA A 10 10.45 -14.63 -0.78
CA ALA A 10 9.04 -14.91 -1.05
C ALA A 10 8.44 -13.67 -1.75
N PRO A 11 7.59 -13.83 -2.78
CA PRO A 11 6.97 -12.68 -3.42
C PRO A 11 6.31 -11.88 -2.32
N LYS A 12 6.92 -10.74 -1.97
CA LYS A 12 6.40 -9.82 -0.96
C LYS A 12 5.05 -9.44 -1.56
N GLN A 13 3.97 -9.93 -0.96
CA GLN A 13 2.61 -9.60 -1.37
C GLN A 13 2.62 -8.08 -1.47
N PHE A 14 2.62 -7.56 -2.70
CA PHE A 14 2.90 -6.15 -2.91
C PHE A 14 1.65 -5.43 -2.44
N THR A 15 1.69 -4.93 -1.21
CA THR A 15 0.65 -4.05 -0.69
C THR A 15 0.63 -2.85 -1.62
N ASP A 16 -0.49 -2.69 -2.32
CA ASP A 16 -0.74 -1.61 -3.25
C ASP A 16 -0.88 -0.26 -2.55
N VAL A 17 -1.11 -0.28 -1.24
CA VAL A 17 -1.17 0.90 -0.38
C VAL A 17 -0.26 0.71 0.82
N ASN A 18 0.58 1.70 1.09
CA ASN A 18 1.44 1.74 2.28
C ASN A 18 1.32 3.08 2.99
N VAL A 19 1.58 3.10 4.30
CA VAL A 19 1.74 4.33 5.07
C VAL A 19 3.20 4.75 5.01
N ALA A 20 3.45 6.01 4.66
CA ALA A 20 4.75 6.63 4.69
C ALA A 20 4.67 7.96 5.44
N ASN A 21 5.82 8.53 5.79
CA ASN A 21 5.92 9.87 6.34
C ASN A 21 6.64 10.80 5.35
N ASP A 22 6.34 12.09 5.46
CA ASP A 22 7.06 13.18 4.80
C ASP A 22 7.20 14.34 5.79
N LYS A 23 8.43 14.63 6.22
CA LYS A 23 8.71 15.73 7.16
C LYS A 23 7.82 15.72 8.41
N GLY A 24 7.57 14.52 8.95
CA GLY A 24 6.74 14.31 10.14
C GLY A 24 5.24 14.30 9.89
N THR A 25 4.79 14.38 8.63
CA THR A 25 3.36 14.26 8.24
C THR A 25 3.10 12.89 7.62
N LEU A 26 2.03 12.23 8.03
CA LEU A 26 1.66 10.94 7.44
C LEU A 26 1.04 11.08 6.04
N ARG A 27 1.34 10.12 5.17
CA ARG A 27 0.79 10.01 3.82
C ARG A 27 0.56 8.56 3.43
N LEU A 28 -0.42 8.33 2.57
CA LEU A 28 -0.56 7.10 1.83
C LEU A 28 0.35 7.16 0.60
N GLN A 29 1.12 6.10 0.39
CA GLN A 29 1.87 5.85 -0.82
C GLN A 29 1.23 4.70 -1.56
N PHE A 30 0.96 4.91 -2.84
CA PHE A 30 0.37 3.89 -3.70
C PHE A 30 1.45 3.20 -4.54
N SER A 31 1.23 1.92 -4.85
CA SER A 31 2.07 1.18 -5.80
C SER A 31 2.04 1.84 -7.17
N THR A 32 3.02 1.53 -8.02
CA THR A 32 3.06 2.00 -9.41
C THR A 32 1.79 1.61 -10.17
N ARG A 33 1.24 0.41 -9.90
CA ARG A 33 0.02 -0.10 -10.55
C ARG A 33 -1.18 0.81 -10.26
N ILE A 34 -1.47 1.05 -8.99
CA ILE A 34 -2.59 1.92 -8.57
C ILE A 34 -2.32 3.38 -8.95
N SER A 35 -1.08 3.84 -8.79
CA SER A 35 -0.68 5.19 -9.19
C SER A 35 -0.95 5.45 -10.67
N GLN A 36 -0.64 4.49 -11.53
CA GLN A 36 -0.89 4.61 -12.97
C GLN A 36 -2.38 4.51 -13.28
N GLN A 37 -3.09 3.55 -12.69
CA GLN A 37 -4.50 3.28 -12.98
C GLN A 37 -5.43 4.43 -12.57
N PHE A 38 -5.23 5.02 -11.38
CA PHE A 38 -6.16 6.02 -10.83
C PHE A 38 -5.64 7.46 -10.92
N TYR A 39 -4.33 7.67 -11.04
CA TYR A 39 -3.73 9.00 -11.02
C TYR A 39 -2.92 9.33 -12.28
N GLY A 40 -2.72 8.39 -13.20
CA GLY A 40 -1.90 8.58 -14.40
C GLY A 40 -0.44 8.94 -14.11
N LYS A 41 0.07 8.57 -12.91
CA LYS A 41 1.41 8.94 -12.44
C LYS A 41 2.21 7.70 -12.06
N ARG A 42 3.53 7.76 -12.22
CA ARG A 42 4.45 6.67 -11.80
C ARG A 42 4.37 6.37 -10.30
N GLN A 43 4.19 7.40 -9.49
CA GLN A 43 4.05 7.31 -8.03
C GLN A 43 3.04 8.36 -7.58
N ALA A 44 2.01 7.92 -6.87
CA ALA A 44 1.01 8.77 -6.27
C ALA A 44 1.12 8.74 -4.75
N TYR A 45 0.95 9.91 -4.15
CA TYR A 45 0.95 10.10 -2.71
C TYR A 45 -0.29 10.89 -2.31
N LYS A 46 -0.87 10.57 -1.15
CA LYS A 46 -1.96 11.34 -0.55
C LYS A 46 -1.65 11.61 0.90
N ALA A 47 -1.48 12.89 1.25
CA ALA A 47 -1.31 13.30 2.63
C ALA A 47 -2.56 12.96 3.45
N LEU A 48 -2.37 12.46 4.67
CA LEU A 48 -3.44 12.11 5.62
C LEU A 48 -3.79 13.29 6.54
N GLY A 49 -3.68 14.51 6.04
CA GLY A 49 -3.89 15.76 6.78
C GLY A 49 -2.67 16.21 7.58
N VAL A 50 -2.87 17.06 8.60
CA VAL A 50 -1.80 17.64 9.46
C VAL A 50 -1.37 16.67 10.59
N ARG A 51 -1.73 15.39 10.49
CA ARG A 51 -1.44 14.44 11.56
C ARG A 51 0.06 14.12 11.59
N LYS A 52 0.65 14.38 12.76
CA LYS A 52 2.05 14.09 13.03
C LYS A 52 2.29 12.58 13.08
N ASP A 53 3.51 12.20 12.73
CA ASP A 53 4.02 10.84 12.83
C ASP A 53 4.16 10.42 14.32
N THR A 54 3.05 9.98 14.90
CA THR A 54 2.98 9.39 16.26
C THR A 54 2.50 7.94 16.14
N PRO A 55 2.82 7.06 17.11
CA PRO A 55 2.40 5.65 17.05
C PRO A 55 0.88 5.47 16.89
N GLU A 56 0.08 6.29 17.58
CA GLU A 56 -1.38 6.27 17.47
C GLU A 56 -1.86 6.65 16.05
N ASN A 57 -1.27 7.69 15.46
CA ASN A 57 -1.64 8.13 14.12
C ASN A 57 -1.15 7.15 13.05
N GLN A 58 -0.02 6.47 13.27
CA GLN A 58 0.44 5.38 12.41
C GLN A 58 -0.58 4.23 12.40
N GLN A 59 -1.04 3.76 13.56
CA GLN A 59 -2.05 2.70 13.65
C GLN A 59 -3.36 3.10 12.95
N TRP A 60 -3.81 4.34 13.14
CA TRP A 60 -4.97 4.87 12.42
C TRP A 60 -4.75 4.88 10.90
N ALA A 61 -3.58 5.34 10.44
CA ALA A 61 -3.24 5.38 9.02
C ALA A 61 -3.11 3.97 8.42
N GLU A 62 -2.59 3.01 9.16
CA GLU A 62 -2.52 1.60 8.78
C GLU A 62 -3.92 1.01 8.63
N GLY A 63 -4.86 1.37 9.52
CA GLY A 63 -6.27 0.99 9.39
C GLY A 63 -6.89 1.49 8.08
N ILE A 64 -6.58 2.72 7.68
CA ILE A 64 -7.01 3.28 6.38
C ILE A 64 -6.36 2.52 5.22
N ALA A 65 -5.04 2.34 5.26
CA ALA A 65 -4.31 1.63 4.21
C ALA A 65 -4.83 0.20 4.03
N ARG A 66 -5.13 -0.50 5.14
CA ARG A 66 -5.71 -1.85 5.12
C ARG A 66 -7.08 -1.85 4.46
N ARG A 67 -7.97 -0.92 4.81
CA ARG A 67 -9.30 -0.83 4.20
C ARG A 67 -9.24 -0.59 2.69
N ILE A 68 -8.36 0.31 2.25
CA ILE A 68 -8.17 0.58 0.81
C ILE A 68 -7.56 -0.64 0.11
N GLN A 69 -6.62 -1.33 0.76
CA GLN A 69 -6.05 -2.56 0.23
C GLN A 69 -7.13 -3.64 0.07
N GLU A 70 -7.99 -3.82 1.07
CA GLU A 70 -9.15 -4.72 1.00
C GLU A 70 -10.06 -4.37 -0.18
N ASP A 71 -10.36 -3.09 -0.40
CA ASP A 71 -11.18 -2.63 -1.54
C ASP A 71 -10.49 -2.86 -2.90
N ILE A 72 -9.16 -2.72 -2.96
CA ILE A 72 -8.35 -2.99 -4.17
C ILE A 72 -8.30 -4.49 -4.47
N ASP A 73 -8.11 -5.30 -3.44
CA ASP A 73 -8.06 -6.76 -3.53
C ASP A 73 -9.44 -7.36 -3.77
N TYR A 74 -10.50 -6.59 -3.49
CA TYR A 74 -11.87 -6.93 -3.82
C TYR A 74 -12.08 -6.89 -5.34
N GLN A 75 -11.68 -7.97 -6.00
CA GLN A 75 -12.03 -8.25 -7.40
C GLN A 75 -13.52 -8.60 -7.47
N ASN A 76 -14.40 -7.61 -7.69
CA ASN A 76 -15.81 -7.74 -8.11
C ASN A 76 -16.37 -9.19 -8.10
N GLY A 77 -16.61 -9.75 -6.91
CA GLY A 77 -17.30 -11.03 -6.75
C GLY A 77 -16.46 -12.34 -6.78
N VAL A 78 -15.13 -12.32 -6.97
CA VAL A 78 -14.33 -13.58 -7.01
C VAL A 78 -14.23 -14.27 -5.64
N ASN A 79 -14.38 -13.53 -4.54
CA ASN A 79 -14.37 -14.06 -3.17
C ASN A 79 -15.78 -14.20 -2.55
N PHE A 80 -16.84 -14.11 -3.34
CA PHE A 80 -18.23 -14.28 -2.87
C PHE A 80 -18.84 -15.63 -3.25
N ASP A 81 -18.03 -16.67 -3.45
CA ASP A 81 -18.54 -18.04 -3.37
C ASP A 81 -18.39 -18.54 -1.93
N ARG A 82 -19.39 -18.20 -1.10
CA ARG A 82 -19.64 -18.90 0.15
C ARG A 82 -20.36 -20.20 -0.21
N ASN A 83 -19.59 -21.27 -0.34
CA ASN A 83 -20.12 -22.62 -0.19
C ASN A 83 -20.65 -22.80 1.25
#